data_AF-A0A6J7DFA7-F1
#
_entry.id   AF-A0A6J7DFA7-F1
#
_cell.length_a   1.000
_cell.length_b   1.000
_cell.length_c   1.000
_cell.angle_alpha   90.00
_cell.angle_beta   90.00
_cell.angle_gamma   90.00
#
_symmetry.space_group_name_H-M   'P 1'
#
loop_
_entity.id
_entity.type
_entity.pdbx_description
1 polymer ?
#
loop_
_entity_poly.entity_id
_entity_poly.type
_entity_poly.pdbx_seq_one_letter_code
_entity_poly.pdbx_strand_id
1 'polypeptide(L)' 'MAEYQSQCVVLQTAFNPLIALELIAEGTWSGVGVMAPEQFPPTPFLELMSSSTGYHQKWFAQERLPANPLALP' A
#
# COMPACT_ATOMS: atom_id res chain seq x y z
N MET A 1 -14.99 2.88 3.46
CA MET A 1 -15.64 1.65 2.92
C MET A 1 -17.03 1.91 2.36
N ALA A 2 -17.93 2.58 3.10
CA ALA A 2 -19.25 2.93 2.56
C ALA A 2 -19.19 3.72 1.25
N GLU A 3 -18.14 4.53 1.07
CA GLU A 3 -17.83 5.27 -0.17
C GLU A 3 -17.72 4.37 -1.42
N TYR A 4 -17.28 3.11 -1.26
CA TYR A 4 -17.12 2.13 -2.34
C TYR A 4 -18.18 1.02 -2.27
N GLN A 5 -19.17 1.15 -1.39
CA GLN A 5 -20.24 0.17 -1.15
C GLN A 5 -19.72 -1.27 -1.00
N SER A 6 -18.56 -1.42 -0.35
CA SER A 6 -17.83 -2.69 -0.29
C SER A 6 -17.42 -3.06 1.12
N GLN A 7 -17.26 -4.37 1.37
CA GLN A 7 -16.73 -4.92 2.61
C GLN A 7 -15.29 -4.44 2.86
N CYS A 8 -14.93 -4.27 4.14
CA CYS A 8 -13.57 -3.89 4.54
C CYS A 8 -12.48 -4.78 3.95
N VAL A 9 -12.64 -6.11 4.01
CA VAL A 9 -11.67 -7.08 3.46
C VAL A 9 -11.54 -6.96 1.95
N VAL A 10 -12.66 -6.76 1.25
CA VAL A 10 -12.64 -6.59 -0.21
C VAL A 10 -11.85 -5.35 -0.57
N LEU A 11 -12.13 -4.23 0.10
CA LEU A 11 -11.46 -2.98 -0.18
C LEU A 11 -9.96 -3.03 0.18
N GLN A 12 -9.60 -3.55 1.36
CA GLN A 12 -8.20 -3.72 1.78
C GLN A 12 -7.41 -4.62 0.84
N THR A 13 -8.05 -5.64 0.26
CA THR A 13 -7.39 -6.55 -0.67
C THR A 13 -7.30 -5.95 -2.08
N ALA A 14 -8.29 -5.16 -2.50
CA ALA A 14 -8.38 -4.63 -3.86
C ALA A 14 -7.35 -3.53 -4.14
N PHE A 15 -7.00 -2.70 -3.16
CA PHE A 15 -6.03 -1.61 -3.37
C PHE A 15 -4.61 -2.09 -3.65
N ASN A 16 -4.17 -3.20 -3.05
CA ASN A 16 -2.82 -3.71 -3.24
C ASN A 16 -2.49 -4.07 -4.71
N PRO A 17 -3.27 -4.92 -5.41
CA PRO A 17 -3.04 -5.19 -6.82
C PRO A 17 -3.33 -3.97 -7.71
N LEU A 18 -4.26 -3.09 -7.32
CA LEU A 18 -4.55 -1.86 -8.07
C LEU A 18 -3.32 -0.95 -8.13
N ILE A 19 -2.69 -0.66 -6.98
CA ILE A 19 -1.46 0.13 -6.89
C ILE A 19 -0.33 -0.52 -7.68
N ALA A 20 -0.15 -1.85 -7.54
CA ALA A 20 0.89 -2.57 -8.27
C ALA A 20 0.71 -2.48 -9.79
N LEU A 21 -0.53 -2.61 -10.28
CA LEU A 21 -0.84 -2.49 -11.71
C LEU A 21 -0.53 -1.10 -12.26
N GLU A 22 -0.82 -0.05 -11.49
CA GLU A 22 -0.51 1.33 -11.88
C GLU A 22 1.00 1.56 -11.96
N LEU A 23 1.75 1.13 -10.94
CA LEU A 23 3.23 1.24 -10.95
C LEU A 23 3.87 0.45 -12.10
N ILE A 24 3.28 -0.67 -12.51
CA ILE A 24 3.72 -1.44 -13.68
C ILE A 24 3.37 -0.70 -14.97
N ALA A 25 2.15 -0.17 -15.08
CA ALA A 25 1.70 0.55 -16.27
C ALA A 25 2.51 1.84 -16.53
N GLU A 26 2.94 2.53 -15.47
CA GLU A 26 3.79 3.71 -15.53
C GLU A 26 5.29 3.38 -15.71
N GLY A 27 5.68 2.11 -15.55
CA GLY A 27 7.05 1.64 -15.67
C GLY A 27 7.93 1.83 -14.43
N THR A 28 7.38 2.40 -13.34
CA THR A 28 8.05 2.55 -12.04
C THR A 28 8.44 1.18 -11.47
N TRP A 29 7.52 0.23 -11.52
CA TRP A 29 7.82 -1.18 -11.26
C TRP A 29 7.99 -1.89 -12.60
N SER A 30 9.20 -2.38 -12.88
CA SER A 30 9.51 -3.06 -14.14
C SER A 30 10.42 -4.26 -13.92
N GLY A 31 10.17 -5.33 -14.67
CA GLY A 31 10.90 -6.59 -14.57
C GLY A 31 10.42 -7.61 -15.60
N VAL A 32 11.14 -8.72 -15.74
CA VAL A 32 10.81 -9.81 -16.67
C VAL A 32 10.64 -11.11 -15.89
N GLY A 33 9.58 -11.86 -16.16
CA GLY A 33 9.28 -13.12 -15.50
C GLY A 33 8.29 -12.96 -14.34
N VAL A 34 8.40 -13.84 -13.34
CA VAL A 34 7.52 -13.86 -12.17
C VAL A 34 8.21 -13.11 -11.04
N MET A 35 7.73 -11.91 -10.74
CA MET A 35 8.26 -11.05 -9.71
C MET A 35 7.24 -10.88 -8.59
N ALA A 36 7.68 -11.04 -7.35
CA ALA A 36 6.86 -10.75 -6.18
C ALA A 36 7.02 -9.25 -5.80
N PRO A 37 6.01 -8.62 -5.17
CA PRO A 37 6.05 -7.19 -4.84
C PRO A 37 7.27 -6.75 -4.03
N GLU A 38 7.78 -7.62 -3.14
CA GLU A 38 8.96 -7.37 -2.31
C GLU A 38 10.27 -7.24 -3.10
N GLN A 39 10.25 -7.57 -4.39
CA GLN A 39 11.41 -7.42 -5.27
C GLN A 39 11.51 -6.00 -5.87
N PHE A 40 10.50 -5.16 -5.67
CA PHE A 40 10.49 -3.78 -6.13
C PHE A 40 10.67 -2.78 -4.97
N PRO A 41 11.11 -1.54 -5.26
CA PRO A 41 11.17 -0.50 -4.23
C PRO A 41 9.78 -0.28 -3.60
N PRO A 42 9.67 -0.29 -2.26
CA PRO A 42 8.38 -0.16 -1.57
C PRO A 42 7.89 1.29 -1.47
N THR A 43 8.79 2.27 -1.57
CA THR A 43 8.46 3.70 -1.38
C THR A 43 7.39 4.19 -2.36
N PRO A 44 7.49 3.95 -3.70
CA PRO A 44 6.47 4.41 -4.65
C PRO A 44 5.08 3.82 -4.36
N PHE A 45 5.03 2.58 -3.87
CA PHE A 45 3.79 1.91 -3.50
C PHE A 45 3.12 2.58 -2.29
N LEU A 46 3.90 2.85 -1.24
CA LEU A 46 3.40 3.50 -0.02
C LEU A 46 3.02 4.98 -0.26
N GLU A 47 3.75 5.67 -1.13
CA GLU A 47 3.43 7.03 -1.57
C GLU A 47 2.13 7.05 -2.36
N LEU A 48 1.96 6.20 -3.37
CA LEU A 48 0.73 6.12 -4.17
C LEU A 48 -0.49 5.68 -3.33
N MET A 49 -0.28 4.75 -2.40
CA MET A 49 -1.32 4.31 -1.44
C MET A 49 -1.88 5.48 -0.63
N SER A 50 -1.00 6.32 -0.08
CA SER A 50 -1.36 7.41 0.85
C SER A 50 -1.63 8.75 0.16
N SER A 51 -1.26 8.89 -1.11
CA SER A 51 -1.36 10.13 -1.88
C SER A 51 -2.77 10.71 -1.88
N SER A 52 -2.84 12.04 -1.81
CA SER A 52 -4.08 12.80 -1.92
C SER A 52 -4.62 12.92 -3.35
N THR A 53 -3.84 12.51 -4.35
CA THR A 53 -4.30 12.31 -5.73
C THR A 53 -4.38 10.82 -6.09
N GLY A 54 -3.92 9.95 -5.19
CA GLY A 54 -4.00 8.50 -5.30
C GLY A 54 -5.18 7.94 -4.50
N TYR A 55 -4.93 6.89 -3.71
CA TYR A 55 -6.00 6.09 -3.12
C TYR A 55 -6.45 6.51 -1.72
N HIS A 56 -5.82 7.53 -1.13
CA HIS A 56 -6.13 8.04 0.22
C HIS A 56 -6.15 6.94 1.31
N GLN A 57 -5.43 5.84 1.10
CA GLN A 57 -5.34 4.74 2.06
C GLN A 57 -4.20 5.01 3.03
N LYS A 58 -4.51 5.01 4.32
CA LYS A 58 -3.53 5.29 5.37
C LYS A 58 -2.70 4.04 5.68
N TRP A 59 -1.40 4.23 5.85
CA TRP A 59 -0.49 3.24 6.42
C TRP A 59 0.34 3.89 7.53
N PHE A 60 0.79 3.09 8.49
CA PHE A 60 1.58 3.54 9.63
C PHE A 60 2.67 2.52 9.91
N ALA A 61 3.86 2.98 10.29
CA ALA A 61 4.91 2.15 10.85
C ALA A 61 5.22 2.66 12.26
N GLN A 62 5.19 1.77 13.24
CA GLN A 62 5.40 2.12 14.63
C GLN A 62 6.39 1.14 15.27
N GLU A 63 7.54 1.67 15.71
CA GLU A 63 8.49 0.92 16.54
C GLU A 63 7.92 0.75 17.95
N ARG A 64 8.00 -0.46 18.50
CA ARG A 64 7.49 -0.78 19.85
C ARG A 64 8.64 -1.14 20.76
N LEU A 65 9.05 -0.19 21.57
CA LEU A 65 10.08 -0.42 22.58
C LEU A 65 9.48 -1.11 23.82
N PRO A 66 10.19 -2.05 24.46
CA PRO A 66 9.76 -2.66 25.71
C PRO A 66 9.47 -1.61 26.81
N ALA A 67 10.22 -0.50 26.79
CA ALA A 67 10.04 0.61 27.72
C ALA A 67 8.81 1.49 27.41
N ASN A 68 8.21 1.37 26.22
CA ASN A 68 7.03 2.14 25.83
C ASN A 68 6.10 1.35 24.88
N PRO A 69 5.36 0.37 25.39
CA PRO A 69 4.58 -0.56 24.57
C PRO A 69 3.29 0.04 23.97
N LEU A 70 2.85 1.22 24.43
CA LEU A 70 1.52 1.80 24.15
C LEU A 70 1.55 3.14 23.40
N ALA A 71 2.61 3.46 22.64
CA ALA A 71 2.56 4.66 21.81
C ALA A 71 1.35 4.57 20.85
N LEU A 72 0.55 5.63 20.80
CA LEU A 72 -0.53 5.75 19.82
C LEU A 72 0.13 6.00 18.43
N PRO A 73 -0.38 5.37 17.36
CA PRO A 73 0.07 5.65 16.00
C PRO A 73 -0.30 7.07 15.53
#